data_AF-A0A1Y4SQM5-F1
#
_entry.id   AF-A0A1Y4SQM5-F1
#
_cell.length_a   1.000
_cell.length_b   1.000
_cell.length_c   1.000
_cell.angle_alpha   90.00
_cell.angle_beta   90.00
_cell.angle_gamma   90.00
#
_symmetry.space_group_name_H-M   'P 1'
#
loop_
_entity.id
_entity.type
_entity.pdbx_description
1 polymer ?
#
loop_
_entity_poly.entity_id
_entity_poly.type
_entity_poly.pdbx_seq_one_letter_code
_entity_poly.pdbx_strand_id
1 'polypeptide(L)' 'MELIIDTVDLNEIKEAVEYMPIVGVTSNPSIVKKTNPKDFFEHMRTIREIIG' A
#
# COMPACT_ATOMS: atom_id res chain seq x y z
N MET A 1 -5.96 -12.85 -13.44
CA MET A 1 -6.48 -12.60 -12.07
C MET A 1 -5.62 -11.49 -11.51
N GLU A 2 -6.25 -10.42 -11.00
CA GLU A 2 -5.55 -9.29 -10.40
C GLU A 2 -5.61 -9.43 -8.88
N LEU A 3 -4.47 -9.30 -8.19
CA LEU A 3 -4.39 -9.32 -6.73
C LEU A 3 -4.14 -7.91 -6.22
N ILE A 4 -5.07 -7.41 -5.41
CA ILE A 4 -5.02 -6.09 -4.81
C ILE A 4 -5.16 -6.26 -3.31
N ILE A 5 -4.34 -5.55 -2.54
CA ILE A 5 -4.35 -5.59 -1.07
C ILE A 5 -4.95 -4.31 -0.48
N ASP A 6 -5.70 -4.43 0.61
CA ASP A 6 -6.41 -3.32 1.24
C ASP A 6 -5.62 -2.76 2.42
N THR A 7 -4.47 -2.14 2.14
CA THR A 7 -3.57 -1.58 3.14
C THR A 7 -2.76 -0.42 2.57
N VAL A 8 -2.29 0.46 3.45
CA VAL A 8 -1.26 1.47 3.13
C VAL A 8 -0.02 1.28 4.01
N ASP A 9 0.11 0.18 4.75
CA ASP A 9 1.32 -0.09 5.52
C ASP A 9 2.47 -0.51 4.59
N LEU A 10 3.58 0.22 4.63
CA LEU A 10 4.70 -0.01 3.70
C LEU A 10 5.39 -1.37 3.92
N ASN A 11 5.37 -1.91 5.14
CA ASN A 11 5.98 -3.20 5.41
C ASN A 11 5.09 -4.34 4.91
N GLU A 12 3.78 -4.26 5.16
CA GLU A 12 2.81 -5.23 4.63
C GLU A 12 2.83 -5.25 3.10
N ILE A 13 2.91 -4.08 2.45
CA ILE A 13 2.99 -3.99 1.00
C ILE A 13 4.28 -4.63 0.47
N LYS A 14 5.44 -4.36 1.10
CA LYS A 14 6.71 -4.96 0.70
C LYS A 14 6.68 -6.49 0.83
N GLU A 15 6.17 -6.99 1.95
CA GLU A 15 6.04 -8.43 2.20
C GLU A 15 5.08 -9.08 1.18
N ALA A 16 3.93 -8.45 0.91
CA ALA A 16 2.95 -8.97 -0.04
C ALA A 16 3.51 -9.04 -1.46
N VAL A 17 4.24 -8.00 -1.92
CA VAL A 17 4.88 -7.97 -3.24
C VAL A 17 6.03 -9.00 -3.35
N GLU A 18 6.70 -9.33 -2.25
CA GLU A 18 7.74 -10.37 -2.24
C GLU A 18 7.17 -11.77 -2.49
N TYR A 19 5.99 -12.07 -1.93
CA TYR A 19 5.41 -13.42 -1.98
C TYR A 19 4.31 -13.62 -3.02
N MET A 20 3.65 -12.54 -3.47
CA MET A 20 2.48 -12.63 -4.36
C MET A 20 2.57 -11.62 -5.50
N PRO A 21 1.98 -11.92 -6.68
CA PRO A 21 1.93 -11.00 -7.80
C PRO A 21 0.86 -9.91 -7.58
N ILE A 22 1.11 -9.01 -6.62
CA ILE A 22 0.25 -7.86 -6.30
C ILE A 22 0.33 -6.83 -7.44
N VAL A 23 -0.82 -6.33 -7.89
CA VAL A 23 -0.92 -5.34 -8.98
C VAL A 23 -1.36 -3.96 -8.50
N GLY A 24 -1.73 -3.83 -7.23
CA GLY A 24 -2.22 -2.56 -6.66
C GLY A 24 -2.55 -2.65 -5.19
N VAL A 25 -2.85 -1.48 -4.62
CA VAL A 25 -3.44 -1.33 -3.28
C VAL A 25 -4.80 -0.63 -3.38
N THR A 26 -5.70 -0.94 -2.47
CA THR A 26 -6.86 -0.10 -2.15
C THR A 26 -6.69 0.53 -0.79
N SER A 27 -7.40 1.63 -0.57
CA SER A 27 -7.45 2.26 0.73
C SER A 27 -8.78 2.99 0.91
N ASN A 28 -9.09 3.29 2.16
CA ASN A 28 -10.22 4.12 2.56
C ASN A 28 -9.76 5.04 3.72
N PRO A 29 -10.54 6.09 4.08
CA PRO A 29 -10.15 7.02 5.12
C PRO A 29 -9.84 6.37 6.48
N SER A 30 -10.49 5.26 6.82
CA SER A 30 -10.26 4.54 8.08
C SER A 30 -8.90 3.83 8.10
N ILE A 31 -8.47 3.25 6.97
CA ILE A 31 -7.14 2.64 6.82
C ILE A 31 -6.06 3.71 6.94
N VAL A 32 -6.18 4.79 6.17
CA VAL A 32 -5.23 5.91 6.22
C VAL A 32 -5.11 6.48 7.63
N LYS A 33 -6.23 6.64 8.34
CA LYS A 33 -6.24 7.13 9.73
C LYS A 33 -5.50 6.19 10.68
N LYS A 34 -5.60 4.86 10.50
CA LYS A 34 -4.90 3.88 11.34
C LYS A 34 -3.40 3.90 11.11
N THR A 35 -2.97 3.94 9.85
CA THR A 35 -1.53 4.00 9.50
C THR A 35 -0.92 5.38 9.82
N ASN A 36 -1.75 6.43 9.85
CA ASN A 36 -1.39 7.80 10.25
C ASN A 36 -0.07 8.29 9.62
N PRO A 37 0.04 8.29 8.27
CA PRO A 37 1.25 8.72 7.59
C PRO A 37 1.55 10.18 7.88
N LYS A 38 2.84 10.51 8.11
CA LYS A 38 3.29 11.88 8.40
C LYS A 38 3.02 12.82 7.23
N ASP A 39 3.22 12.34 6.01
CA ASP A 39 2.84 13.00 4.76
C ASP A 39 2.06 12.02 3.90
N PHE A 40 0.77 12.28 3.70
CA PHE A 40 -0.11 11.41 2.96
C PHE A 40 0.31 11.23 1.50
N PHE A 41 0.68 12.32 0.81
CA PHE A 41 0.97 12.25 -0.62
C PHE A 41 2.30 11.58 -0.89
N GLU A 42 3.32 11.90 -0.09
CA GLU A 42 4.62 11.25 -0.21
C GLU A 42 4.53 9.75 0.11
N HIS A 43 3.78 9.39 1.15
CA HIS A 43 3.52 8.00 1.51
C HIS A 43 2.87 7.22 0.35
N MET A 44 1.89 7.82 -0.32
CA MET A 44 1.25 7.20 -1.49
C MET A 44 2.18 7.09 -2.71
N ARG A 45 3.11 8.03 -2.89
CA ARG A 45 4.17 7.91 -3.93
C ARG A 45 5.11 6.76 -3.61
N THR A 46 5.53 6.60 -2.36
CA THR A 46 6.36 5.46 -1.94
C THR A 46 5.65 4.13 -2.20
N ILE A 47 4.33 4.04 -1.95
CA ILE A 47 3.57 2.85 -2.31
C ILE A 47 3.60 2.60 -3.82
N ARG A 48 3.42 3.64 -4.63
CA ARG A 48 3.51 3.56 -6.08
C ARG A 48 4.88 3.07 -6.55
N GLU A 49 5.97 3.52 -5.94
CA GLU A 49 7.34 3.09 -6.25
C GLU A 49 7.59 1.60 -5.91
N ILE A 50 6.93 1.07 -4.89
CA ILE A 50 7.04 -0.35 -4.50
C ILE A 50 6.28 -1.25 -5.47
N ILE A 51 5.07 -0.85 -5.89
CA ILE A 51 4.18 -1.70 -6.69
C ILE A 51 4.41 -1.54 -8.20
N GLY A 52 4.80 -0.35 -8.67
CA GLY A 52 5.01 -0.03 -10.10
C GLY A 52 3.94 0.87 -10.70
#